data_AF-A0A0G1SN30-F1
#
_entry.id   AF-A0A0G1SN30-F1
#
_cell.length_a   1.000
_cell.length_b   1.000
_cell.length_c   1.000
_cell.angle_alpha   90.00
_cell.angle_beta   90.00
_cell.angle_gamma   90.00
#
_symmetry.space_group_name_H-M   'P 1'
#
loop_
_entity.id
_entity.type
_entity.pdbx_description
1 polymer ?
#
loop_
_entity_poly.entity_id
_entity_poly.type
_entity_poly.pdbx_seq_one_letter_code
_entity_poly.pdbx_strand_id
1 'polypeptide(L)'
;TIYDMAVDATYLYAVGQDAGGTGGRSEWRIEKRRLSDGALCTIANCGTEFGTGGVIAFQPNPSTTGSEYIDDIALDAVNGFMYVIGSSDDPTYDWEWRIEKRYLNNGALVTTFGNNGVVTTSISLRSEYASGITLDATGQYIYAAGSDLTVSASKKRLRIEKRRVSDGALCTAANCGTEFGTGGVKIDYTQSYTGAYAGTIEELAADSNGLYTVGWEYVGGNPPYIYYRWRIEKRDLNTGV
;
A
#
# COMPACT_ATOMS: atom_id res chain seq x y z
N THR A 1 11.47 -11.71 -2.07
CA THR A 1 11.53 -10.55 -2.98
C THR A 1 11.30 -9.30 -2.20
N ILE A 2 12.11 -8.26 -2.42
CA ILE A 2 11.86 -6.91 -1.88
C ILE A 2 11.05 -6.17 -2.96
N TYR A 3 9.98 -5.49 -2.56
CA TYR A 3 9.11 -4.73 -3.44
C TYR A 3 9.41 -3.23 -3.37
N ASP A 4 9.56 -2.69 -2.15
CA ASP A 4 9.96 -1.29 -1.97
C ASP A 4 10.91 -1.09 -0.77
N MET A 5 11.56 0.07 -0.72
CA MET A 5 12.40 0.53 0.36
C MET A 5 12.21 2.02 0.65
N ALA A 6 12.16 2.36 1.93
CA ALA A 6 12.23 3.74 2.39
C ALA A 6 13.38 3.95 3.38
N VAL A 7 13.85 5.19 3.50
CA VAL A 7 14.97 5.55 4.39
C VAL A 7 14.59 6.74 5.26
N ASP A 8 15.08 6.74 6.49
CA ASP A 8 15.17 7.94 7.33
C ASP A 8 16.64 8.37 7.48
N ALA A 9 16.93 9.30 8.40
CA ALA A 9 18.27 9.80 8.61
C ALA A 9 19.28 8.74 9.13
N THR A 10 18.81 7.61 9.65
CA THR A 10 19.60 6.60 10.37
C THR A 10 19.39 5.18 9.84
N TYR A 11 18.22 4.87 9.29
CA TYR A 11 17.80 3.51 8.96
C TYR A 11 17.26 3.40 7.54
N LEU A 12 17.42 2.21 6.98
CA LEU A 12 16.73 1.74 5.79
C LEU A 12 15.67 0.74 6.22
N TYR A 13 14.50 0.84 5.60
CA TYR A 13 13.37 -0.05 5.77
C TYR A 13 13.10 -0.72 4.42
N ALA A 14 13.05 -2.04 4.39
CA ALA A 14 12.75 -2.79 3.18
C ALA A 14 11.50 -3.63 3.39
N VAL A 15 10.59 -3.62 2.43
CA VAL A 15 9.37 -4.41 2.48
C VAL A 15 9.31 -5.41 1.35
N GLY A 16 8.71 -6.55 1.62
CA GLY A 16 8.23 -7.44 0.60
C GLY A 16 7.82 -8.80 1.14
N GLN A 17 8.30 -9.86 0.51
CA GLN A 17 7.92 -11.23 0.84
C GLN A 17 9.11 -12.17 0.96
N ASP A 18 9.01 -13.13 1.88
CA ASP A 18 9.82 -14.35 1.86
C ASP A 18 9.05 -15.46 1.13
N ALA A 19 9.72 -16.14 0.20
CA ALA A 19 9.16 -17.33 -0.45
C ALA A 19 9.36 -18.56 0.44
N GLY A 20 8.38 -19.46 0.48
CA GLY A 20 8.52 -20.73 1.18
C GLY A 20 8.30 -20.66 2.68
N GLY A 21 7.50 -19.71 3.15
CA GLY A 21 6.94 -19.67 4.50
C GLY A 21 6.05 -20.87 4.80
N THR A 22 5.23 -20.78 5.85
CA THR A 22 4.42 -21.90 6.34
C THR A 22 3.56 -22.51 5.23
N GLY A 23 3.81 -23.78 4.90
CA GLY A 23 3.10 -24.48 3.81
C GLY A 23 3.56 -24.11 2.39
N GLY A 24 4.75 -23.51 2.23
CA GLY A 24 5.33 -23.15 0.93
C GLY A 24 4.89 -21.79 0.39
N ARG A 25 4.28 -20.95 1.23
CA ARG A 25 3.63 -19.69 0.81
C ARG A 25 4.54 -18.48 0.91
N SER A 26 4.10 -17.38 0.31
CA SER A 26 4.72 -16.09 0.51
C SER A 26 4.26 -15.47 1.82
N GLU A 27 5.23 -15.05 2.65
CA GLU A 27 4.99 -14.38 3.92
C GLU A 27 5.49 -12.94 3.87
N TRP A 28 4.73 -12.02 4.48
CA TRP A 28 5.11 -10.62 4.64
C TRP A 28 6.44 -10.49 5.39
N ARG A 29 7.32 -9.65 4.86
CA ARG A 29 8.60 -9.29 5.48
C ARG A 29 8.81 -7.80 5.49
N ILE A 30 9.15 -7.27 6.67
CA ILE A 30 9.64 -5.90 6.85
C ILE A 30 10.98 -5.98 7.56
N GLU A 31 12.01 -5.40 6.98
CA GLU A 31 13.33 -5.31 7.60
C GLU A 31 13.63 -3.88 8.01
N LYS A 32 14.26 -3.71 9.17
CA LYS A 32 14.92 -2.46 9.55
C LYS A 32 16.42 -2.68 9.59
N ARG A 33 17.16 -1.87 8.85
CA ARG A 33 18.62 -1.96 8.70
C ARG A 33 19.26 -0.63 9.05
N ARG A 34 20.46 -0.66 9.61
CA ARG A 34 21.28 0.55 9.77
C ARG A 34 21.70 1.08 8.41
N LEU A 35 21.51 2.37 8.18
CA LEU A 35 21.92 3.00 6.94
C LEU A 35 23.46 3.05 6.79
N SER A 36 24.19 3.04 7.91
CA SER A 36 25.65 3.13 7.93
C SER A 36 26.37 1.90 7.38
N ASP A 37 25.80 0.70 7.56
CA ASP A 37 26.48 -0.57 7.23
C ASP A 37 25.54 -1.71 6.81
N GLY A 38 24.24 -1.46 6.72
CA GLY A 38 23.25 -2.44 6.26
C GLY A 38 22.91 -3.55 7.27
N ALA A 39 23.48 -3.53 8.49
CA ALA A 39 23.18 -4.53 9.51
C ALA A 39 21.71 -4.43 9.97
N LEU A 40 21.06 -5.58 10.15
CA LEU A 40 19.69 -5.66 10.70
C LEU A 40 19.62 -5.07 12.11
N CYS A 41 18.52 -4.40 12.44
CA CYS A 41 18.34 -3.72 13.71
C CYS A 41 17.91 -4.66 14.85
N THR A 42 18.90 -5.16 15.56
CA THR A 42 18.77 -5.88 16.82
C THR A 42 18.87 -4.93 18.03
N ILE A 43 18.59 -5.44 19.23
CA ILE A 43 18.83 -4.69 20.49
C ILE A 43 20.28 -4.18 20.56
N ALA A 44 21.25 -4.99 20.13
CA ALA A 44 22.67 -4.69 20.31
C ALA A 44 23.16 -3.49 19.48
N ASN A 45 22.60 -3.26 18.29
CA ASN A 45 23.09 -2.25 17.35
C ASN A 45 22.12 -1.10 17.07
N CYS A 46 20.83 -1.25 17.44
CA CYS A 46 19.83 -0.19 17.30
C CYS A 46 19.13 0.17 18.63
N GLY A 47 19.54 -0.42 19.76
CA GLY A 47 19.02 -0.16 21.11
C GLY A 47 17.63 -0.77 21.40
N THR A 48 16.79 -0.87 20.37
CA THR A 48 15.48 -1.53 20.40
C THR A 48 15.43 -2.56 19.28
N GLU A 49 14.90 -3.75 19.58
CA GLU A 49 14.66 -4.77 18.56
C GLU A 49 13.51 -4.37 17.66
N PHE A 50 13.70 -4.47 16.35
CA PHE A 50 12.63 -4.34 15.38
C PHE A 50 12.15 -5.73 14.97
N GLY A 51 10.95 -6.12 15.38
CA GLY A 51 10.51 -7.52 15.27
C GLY A 51 11.51 -8.48 15.92
N THR A 52 11.72 -9.64 15.31
CA THR A 52 12.71 -10.64 15.73
C THR A 52 13.97 -10.51 14.88
N GLY A 53 15.11 -10.21 15.50
CA GLY A 53 16.39 -10.10 14.79
C GLY A 53 16.48 -8.95 13.78
N GLY A 54 15.64 -7.91 13.92
CA GLY A 54 15.55 -6.79 12.96
C GLY A 54 14.56 -7.01 11.82
N VAL A 55 13.77 -8.08 11.90
CA VAL A 55 12.78 -8.48 10.88
C VAL A 55 11.42 -8.68 11.52
N ILE A 56 10.39 -8.09 10.92
CA ILE A 56 9.01 -8.51 11.12
C ILE A 56 8.71 -9.51 10.02
N ALA A 57 8.61 -10.78 10.40
CA ALA A 57 7.94 -11.79 9.60
C ALA A 57 6.56 -11.99 10.23
N PHE A 58 5.50 -11.77 9.46
CA PHE A 58 4.13 -11.79 9.98
C PHE A 58 3.34 -12.96 9.36
N GLN A 59 2.62 -13.72 10.19
CA GLN A 59 1.46 -14.53 9.80
C GLN A 59 0.23 -14.10 10.64
N PRO A 60 -0.71 -13.25 10.15
CA PRO A 60 -1.91 -12.89 10.91
C PRO A 60 -3.11 -13.71 10.52
N ASN A 61 -3.03 -14.35 9.37
CA ASN A 61 -4.21 -14.80 8.71
C ASN A 61 -4.58 -16.18 9.25
N PRO A 62 -5.74 -16.34 9.92
CA PRO A 62 -6.27 -17.66 10.18
C PRO A 62 -6.65 -18.40 8.90
N SER A 63 -6.64 -17.74 7.72
CA SER A 63 -6.67 -18.44 6.44
C SER A 63 -5.40 -19.26 6.28
N THR A 64 -5.58 -20.56 6.36
CA THR A 64 -4.51 -21.54 6.23
C THR A 64 -4.19 -21.83 4.78
N THR A 65 -4.50 -20.91 3.84
CA THR A 65 -4.46 -21.16 2.38
C THR A 65 -3.82 -20.08 1.52
N GLY A 66 -3.68 -18.85 2.02
CA GLY A 66 -3.33 -17.68 1.20
C GLY A 66 -1.88 -17.20 1.24
N SER A 67 -1.43 -16.54 0.16
CA SER A 67 -0.15 -15.81 0.12
C SER A 67 -0.39 -14.35 0.44
N GLU A 68 0.54 -13.71 1.15
CA GLU A 68 0.43 -12.30 1.48
C GLU A 68 1.58 -11.50 0.82
N TYR A 69 1.28 -10.31 0.28
CA TYR A 69 2.29 -9.40 -0.33
C TYR A 69 2.28 -8.02 0.35
N ILE A 70 3.45 -7.46 0.63
CA ILE A 70 3.60 -6.01 0.91
C ILE A 70 4.15 -5.40 -0.35
N ASP A 71 3.42 -4.45 -0.94
CA ASP A 71 3.76 -3.84 -2.20
C ASP A 71 4.58 -2.55 -2.01
N ASP A 72 4.28 -1.76 -0.97
CA ASP A 72 4.91 -0.44 -0.79
C ASP A 72 4.97 0.05 0.69
N ILE A 73 5.84 1.02 0.98
CA ILE A 73 6.08 1.62 2.30
C ILE A 73 6.26 3.15 2.27
N ALA A 74 5.55 3.84 3.17
CA ALA A 74 5.73 5.27 3.44
C ALA A 74 6.16 5.53 4.89
N LEU A 75 7.06 6.50 5.10
CA LEU A 75 7.56 6.86 6.44
C LEU A 75 7.06 8.22 6.90
N ASP A 76 6.59 8.26 8.14
CA ASP A 76 6.46 9.47 8.94
C ASP A 76 7.56 9.44 10.01
N ALA A 77 8.79 9.68 9.56
CA ALA A 77 9.99 9.57 10.41
C ALA A 77 10.00 10.59 11.57
N VAL A 78 9.35 11.74 11.38
CA VAL A 78 9.25 12.78 12.41
C VAL A 78 8.42 12.29 13.60
N ASN A 79 7.30 11.62 13.33
CA ASN A 79 6.44 11.09 14.39
C ASN A 79 6.75 9.62 14.76
N GLY A 80 7.71 8.99 14.09
CA GLY A 80 8.16 7.64 14.39
C GLY A 80 7.23 6.53 13.89
N PHE A 81 6.54 6.75 12.77
CA PHE A 81 5.64 5.76 12.15
C PHE A 81 6.05 5.34 10.74
N MET A 82 5.68 4.12 10.35
CA MET A 82 5.62 3.67 8.96
C MET A 82 4.20 3.23 8.62
N TYR A 83 3.90 3.28 7.33
CA TYR A 83 2.69 2.76 6.73
C TYR A 83 3.09 1.80 5.64
N VAL A 84 2.61 0.57 5.70
CA VAL A 84 2.83 -0.43 4.65
C VAL A 84 1.50 -0.77 4.02
N ILE A 85 1.51 -1.00 2.71
CA ILE A 85 0.34 -1.44 1.97
C ILE A 85 0.66 -2.74 1.23
N GLY A 86 -0.35 -3.59 1.09
CA GLY A 86 -0.29 -4.71 0.18
C GLY A 86 -1.60 -5.46 0.08
N SER A 87 -1.55 -6.70 -0.41
CA SER A 87 -2.73 -7.56 -0.54
C SER A 87 -2.66 -8.74 0.44
N SER A 88 -3.79 -9.02 1.10
CA SER A 88 -3.99 -10.21 1.93
C SER A 88 -5.21 -11.00 1.48
N ASP A 89 -5.12 -12.33 1.57
CA ASP A 89 -6.27 -13.22 1.34
C ASP A 89 -7.30 -13.10 2.47
N ASP A 90 -8.56 -12.82 2.17
CA ASP A 90 -9.68 -12.95 3.10
C ASP A 90 -10.07 -14.46 3.21
N PRO A 91 -10.69 -14.92 4.32
CA PRO A 91 -11.33 -16.24 4.44
C PRO A 91 -12.23 -16.70 3.27
N THR A 92 -12.69 -15.79 2.42
CA THR A 92 -13.47 -16.02 1.19
C THR A 92 -12.61 -16.25 -0.06
N TYR A 93 -11.28 -16.31 0.08
CA TYR A 93 -10.29 -16.45 -0.99
C TYR A 93 -10.27 -15.27 -1.96
N ASP A 94 -10.54 -14.08 -1.44
CA ASP A 94 -10.43 -12.84 -2.18
C ASP A 94 -9.24 -12.01 -1.67
N TRP A 95 -8.54 -11.32 -2.58
CA TRP A 95 -7.43 -10.46 -2.19
C TRP A 95 -7.97 -9.09 -1.88
N GLU A 96 -7.85 -8.65 -0.63
CA GLU A 96 -8.21 -7.30 -0.22
C GLU A 96 -6.96 -6.44 0.00
N TRP A 97 -7.10 -5.12 -0.17
CA TRP A 97 -6.04 -4.21 0.24
C TRP A 97 -5.94 -4.20 1.75
N ARG A 98 -4.70 -4.21 2.24
CA ARG A 98 -4.38 -4.09 3.65
C ARG A 98 -3.36 -2.99 3.83
N ILE A 99 -3.66 -2.06 4.73
CA ILE A 99 -2.75 -1.00 5.18
C ILE A 99 -2.48 -1.21 6.66
N GLU A 100 -1.21 -1.13 7.06
CA GLU A 100 -0.84 -1.16 8.48
C GLU A 100 -0.09 0.09 8.88
N LYS A 101 -0.35 0.56 10.10
CA LYS A 101 0.45 1.58 10.75
C LYS A 101 1.32 0.93 11.82
N ARG A 102 2.63 1.11 11.73
CA ARG A 102 3.61 0.51 12.66
C ARG A 102 4.56 1.56 13.22
N TYR A 103 5.08 1.31 14.42
CA TYR A 103 6.13 2.15 14.99
C TYR A 103 7.49 1.86 14.33
N LEU A 104 8.25 2.91 13.99
CA LEU A 104 9.61 2.78 13.44
C LEU A 104 10.63 2.21 14.44
N ASN A 105 10.37 2.33 15.74
CA ASN A 105 11.30 1.90 16.77
C ASN A 105 11.39 0.37 16.90
N ASN A 106 10.24 -0.31 16.92
CA ASN A 106 10.14 -1.75 17.23
C ASN A 106 9.26 -2.53 16.25
N GLY A 107 8.56 -1.86 15.32
CA GLY A 107 7.71 -2.53 14.33
C GLY A 107 6.33 -2.94 14.81
N ALA A 108 5.97 -2.67 16.07
CA ALA A 108 4.68 -3.00 16.62
C ALA A 108 3.56 -2.21 15.92
N LEU A 109 2.37 -2.82 15.83
CA LEU A 109 1.18 -2.18 15.28
C LEU A 109 0.69 -1.04 16.19
N VAL A 110 0.27 0.07 15.59
CA VAL A 110 -0.33 1.21 16.30
C VAL A 110 -1.82 0.94 16.48
N THR A 111 -2.21 0.44 17.65
CA THR A 111 -3.55 -0.12 17.89
C THR A 111 -4.72 0.85 17.69
N THR A 112 -4.48 2.16 17.70
CA THR A 112 -5.49 3.19 17.43
C THR A 112 -5.80 3.40 15.95
N PHE A 113 -5.04 2.77 15.04
CA PHE A 113 -5.25 2.86 13.60
C PHE A 113 -6.10 1.68 13.12
N GLY A 114 -7.23 1.94 12.47
CA GLY A 114 -8.15 0.90 12.02
C GLY A 114 -8.55 -0.07 13.12
N ASN A 115 -8.56 -1.36 12.80
CA ASN A 115 -8.76 -2.45 13.74
C ASN A 115 -7.40 -2.97 14.23
N ASN A 116 -6.96 -2.51 15.41
CA ASN A 116 -5.70 -2.94 16.05
C ASN A 116 -4.43 -2.71 15.20
N GLY A 117 -4.37 -1.59 14.47
CA GLY A 117 -3.26 -1.19 13.62
C GLY A 117 -3.41 -1.55 12.14
N VAL A 118 -4.52 -2.19 11.77
CA VAL A 118 -4.77 -2.68 10.42
C VAL A 118 -6.06 -2.09 9.87
N VAL A 119 -6.01 -1.63 8.63
CA VAL A 119 -7.16 -1.29 7.81
C VAL A 119 -7.19 -2.25 6.64
N THR A 120 -8.32 -2.90 6.42
CA THR A 120 -8.55 -3.67 5.19
C THR A 120 -9.68 -3.06 4.38
N THR A 121 -9.64 -3.21 3.06
CA THR A 121 -10.68 -2.70 2.17
C THR A 121 -10.86 -3.57 0.94
N SER A 122 -11.93 -4.35 0.98
CA SER A 122 -12.51 -5.03 -0.17
C SER A 122 -13.71 -4.24 -0.71
N ILE A 123 -13.84 -4.21 -2.04
CA ILE A 123 -14.94 -3.53 -2.75
C ILE A 123 -15.58 -4.42 -3.81
N SER A 124 -15.06 -5.64 -4.00
CA SER A 124 -15.60 -6.63 -4.90
C SER A 124 -15.53 -8.03 -4.27
N LEU A 125 -15.73 -9.06 -5.08
CA LEU A 125 -15.58 -10.47 -4.67
C LEU A 125 -14.42 -11.11 -5.46
N ARG A 126 -13.48 -10.29 -5.94
CA ARG A 126 -12.38 -10.69 -6.82
C ARG A 126 -11.13 -9.87 -6.54
N SER A 127 -9.99 -10.49 -6.88
CA SER A 127 -8.67 -10.01 -6.49
C SER A 127 -8.46 -8.51 -6.68
N GLU A 128 -8.19 -7.83 -5.58
CA GLU A 128 -7.74 -6.45 -5.54
C GLU A 128 -6.22 -6.37 -5.32
N TYR A 129 -5.59 -5.46 -6.06
CA TYR A 129 -4.14 -5.29 -6.06
C TYR A 129 -3.81 -3.88 -5.56
N ALA A 130 -3.12 -3.79 -4.44
CA ALA A 130 -2.48 -2.54 -4.03
C ALA A 130 -1.25 -2.28 -4.91
N SER A 131 -0.80 -1.02 -4.95
CA SER A 131 0.46 -0.69 -5.64
C SER A 131 1.30 0.33 -4.90
N GLY A 132 0.70 1.39 -4.36
CA GLY A 132 1.48 2.45 -3.71
C GLY A 132 0.76 3.11 -2.54
N ILE A 133 1.54 3.66 -1.61
CA ILE A 133 1.10 4.43 -0.46
C ILE A 133 2.04 5.62 -0.23
N THR A 134 1.48 6.80 0.03
CA THR A 134 2.27 7.99 0.34
C THR A 134 1.58 8.86 1.39
N LEU A 135 2.35 9.72 2.05
CA LEU A 135 1.83 10.70 3.01
C LEU A 135 1.74 12.07 2.37
N ASP A 136 0.75 12.86 2.78
CA ASP A 136 0.75 14.28 2.47
C ASP A 136 1.86 15.02 3.24
N ALA A 137 2.23 16.22 2.77
CA ALA A 137 3.28 17.00 3.42
C ALA A 137 2.96 17.41 4.87
N THR A 138 1.69 17.32 5.29
CA THR A 138 1.28 17.61 6.67
C THR A 138 1.35 16.40 7.60
N GLY A 139 1.51 15.19 7.07
CA GLY A 139 1.47 13.94 7.83
C GLY A 139 0.09 13.63 8.43
N GLN A 140 -0.98 14.28 7.96
CA GLN A 140 -2.35 14.06 8.44
C GLN A 140 -3.10 13.04 7.59
N TYR A 141 -2.69 12.88 6.33
CA TYR A 141 -3.37 12.02 5.37
C TYR A 141 -2.38 11.05 4.70
N ILE A 142 -2.88 9.84 4.45
CA ILE A 142 -2.26 8.88 3.55
C ILE A 142 -3.08 8.82 2.26
N TYR A 143 -2.38 8.59 1.15
CA TYR A 143 -2.97 8.22 -0.11
C TYR A 143 -2.53 6.81 -0.45
N ALA A 144 -3.47 5.94 -0.78
CA ALA A 144 -3.21 4.56 -1.18
C ALA A 144 -3.80 4.33 -2.58
N ALA A 145 -3.09 3.64 -3.46
CA ALA A 145 -3.54 3.36 -4.81
C ALA A 145 -3.31 1.92 -5.24
N GLY A 146 -3.97 1.58 -6.35
CA GLY A 146 -3.91 0.27 -6.96
C GLY A 146 -5.08 0.05 -7.91
N SER A 147 -5.50 -1.20 -8.03
CA SER A 147 -6.64 -1.58 -8.85
C SER A 147 -7.56 -2.59 -8.21
N ASP A 148 -8.81 -2.55 -8.64
CA ASP A 148 -9.86 -3.49 -8.28
C ASP A 148 -10.66 -3.93 -9.51
N LEU A 149 -11.48 -4.96 -9.34
CA LEU A 149 -12.46 -5.37 -10.33
C LEU A 149 -13.85 -4.92 -9.89
N THR A 150 -14.68 -4.48 -10.84
CA THR A 150 -16.11 -4.24 -10.53
C THR A 150 -16.80 -5.55 -10.12
N VAL A 151 -17.86 -5.46 -9.33
CA VAL A 151 -18.65 -6.61 -8.82
C VAL A 151 -19.13 -7.60 -9.90
N SER A 152 -19.27 -7.16 -11.16
CA SER A 152 -19.61 -8.05 -12.31
C SER A 152 -18.39 -8.66 -13.01
N ALA A 153 -17.19 -8.54 -12.44
CA ALA A 153 -15.90 -9.03 -12.95
C ALA A 153 -15.49 -8.52 -14.33
N SER A 154 -16.24 -7.56 -14.86
CA SER A 154 -16.17 -7.22 -16.27
C SER A 154 -15.36 -5.97 -16.53
N LYS A 155 -14.87 -5.26 -15.49
CA LYS A 155 -14.08 -4.04 -15.62
C LYS A 155 -13.01 -3.90 -14.54
N LYS A 156 -11.77 -3.55 -14.93
CA LYS A 156 -10.71 -3.10 -14.02
C LYS A 156 -10.88 -1.61 -13.73
N ARG A 157 -10.75 -1.22 -12.46
CA ARG A 157 -10.75 0.17 -12.01
C ARG A 157 -9.42 0.53 -11.37
N LEU A 158 -8.94 1.73 -11.65
CA LEU A 158 -7.85 2.34 -10.90
C LEU A 158 -8.45 3.13 -9.76
N ARG A 159 -7.96 2.85 -8.56
CA ARG A 159 -8.49 3.39 -7.30
C ARG A 159 -7.39 4.16 -6.59
N ILE A 160 -7.75 5.31 -6.04
CA ILE A 160 -6.96 6.06 -5.08
C ILE A 160 -7.84 6.34 -3.87
N GLU A 161 -7.35 6.05 -2.68
CA GLU A 161 -8.02 6.29 -1.41
C GLU A 161 -7.25 7.36 -0.65
N LYS A 162 -7.96 8.35 -0.10
CA LYS A 162 -7.41 9.27 0.89
C LYS A 162 -7.89 8.85 2.27
N ARG A 163 -6.99 8.62 3.21
CA ARG A 163 -7.33 8.20 4.58
C ARG A 163 -6.64 9.05 5.61
N ARG A 164 -7.22 9.13 6.80
CA ARG A 164 -6.63 9.84 7.94
C ARG A 164 -5.51 9.02 8.57
N VAL A 165 -4.41 9.68 8.91
CA VAL A 165 -3.29 9.09 9.66
C VAL A 165 -3.68 8.70 11.10
N SER A 166 -4.65 9.39 11.68
CA SER A 166 -5.08 9.20 13.07
C SER A 166 -5.71 7.82 13.32
N ASP A 167 -6.54 7.36 12.39
CA ASP A 167 -7.40 6.19 12.58
C ASP A 167 -7.62 5.35 11.32
N GLY A 168 -7.07 5.74 10.17
CA GLY A 168 -7.17 5.01 8.91
C GLY A 168 -8.51 5.12 8.20
N ALA A 169 -9.45 5.93 8.72
CA ALA A 169 -10.75 6.16 8.10
C ALA A 169 -10.60 6.89 6.76
N LEU A 170 -11.44 6.51 5.78
CA LEU A 170 -11.53 7.21 4.49
C LEU A 170 -11.95 8.67 4.69
N CYS A 171 -11.41 9.56 3.85
CA CYS A 171 -11.66 10.99 3.91
C CYS A 171 -12.94 11.41 3.20
N THR A 172 -14.02 11.46 3.97
CA THR A 172 -15.30 12.05 3.59
C THR A 172 -15.33 13.56 3.87
N ALA A 173 -16.34 14.25 3.34
CA ALA A 173 -16.58 15.65 3.70
C ALA A 173 -16.73 15.86 5.23
N ALA A 174 -17.28 14.89 5.95
CA ALA A 174 -17.56 15.02 7.38
C ALA A 174 -16.30 14.99 8.26
N ASN A 175 -15.28 14.23 7.87
CA ASN A 175 -14.10 13.98 8.70
C ASN A 175 -12.80 14.59 8.16
N CYS A 176 -12.78 15.03 6.89
CA CYS A 176 -11.64 15.70 6.27
C CYS A 176 -11.99 17.07 5.65
N GLY A 177 -13.25 17.55 5.81
CA GLY A 177 -13.74 18.85 5.35
C GLY A 177 -14.01 18.93 3.84
N THR A 178 -13.16 18.33 3.01
CA THR A 178 -13.37 18.15 1.57
C THR A 178 -13.38 16.67 1.24
N GLU A 179 -14.36 16.25 0.44
CA GLU A 179 -14.47 14.88 -0.02
C GLU A 179 -13.46 14.58 -1.12
N PHE A 180 -12.67 13.52 -0.92
CA PHE A 180 -11.78 13.01 -1.96
C PHE A 180 -12.53 12.00 -2.81
N GLY A 181 -12.88 12.36 -4.04
CA GLY A 181 -13.77 11.54 -4.88
C GLY A 181 -15.12 11.29 -4.21
N THR A 182 -15.60 10.05 -4.23
CA THR A 182 -16.84 9.63 -3.53
C THR A 182 -16.46 8.80 -2.31
N GLY A 183 -16.88 9.24 -1.12
CA GLY A 183 -16.64 8.55 0.14
C GLY A 183 -15.17 8.46 0.55
N GLY A 184 -14.30 9.33 0.03
CA GLY A 184 -12.84 9.26 0.23
C GLY A 184 -12.10 8.41 -0.81
N VAL A 185 -12.78 7.97 -1.87
CA VAL A 185 -12.24 7.14 -2.94
C VAL A 185 -12.39 7.84 -4.29
N LYS A 186 -11.28 8.00 -5.00
CA LYS A 186 -11.23 8.42 -6.40
C LYS A 186 -11.07 7.20 -7.30
N ILE A 187 -11.89 7.13 -8.36
CA ILE A 187 -11.82 6.10 -9.39
C ILE A 187 -11.50 6.77 -10.72
N ASP A 188 -10.39 6.38 -11.36
CA ASP A 188 -9.85 7.09 -12.53
C ASP A 188 -9.94 6.35 -13.86
N TYR A 189 -10.42 5.12 -13.86
CA TYR A 189 -10.59 4.40 -15.11
C TYR A 189 -11.58 3.27 -14.93
N THR A 190 -12.37 2.97 -15.97
CA THR A 190 -13.33 1.85 -15.95
C THR A 190 -13.39 1.27 -17.35
N GLN A 191 -12.54 0.27 -17.63
CA GLN A 191 -12.51 -0.41 -18.94
C GLN A 191 -12.86 -1.88 -18.82
N SER A 192 -13.48 -2.43 -19.87
CA SER A 192 -13.88 -3.83 -19.94
C SER A 192 -12.69 -4.79 -19.81
N TYR A 193 -12.74 -5.66 -18.81
CA TYR A 193 -11.80 -6.74 -18.46
C TYR A 193 -11.61 -7.76 -19.60
N THR A 194 -12.53 -7.81 -20.56
CA THR A 194 -12.44 -8.72 -21.73
C THR A 194 -11.38 -8.31 -22.76
N GLY A 195 -10.61 -7.25 -22.51
CA GLY A 195 -9.41 -6.92 -23.27
C GLY A 195 -8.30 -6.45 -22.33
N ALA A 196 -7.09 -6.96 -22.51
CA ALA A 196 -5.88 -6.65 -21.75
C ALA A 196 -5.37 -5.21 -22.02
N TYR A 197 -6.21 -4.20 -21.78
CA TYR A 197 -6.03 -2.82 -22.22
C TYR A 197 -6.21 -1.80 -21.09
N ALA A 198 -6.10 -2.22 -19.83
CA ALA A 198 -6.25 -1.33 -18.69
C ALA A 198 -4.89 -0.78 -18.26
N GLY A 199 -4.84 0.52 -17.98
CA GLY A 199 -3.67 1.13 -17.37
C GLY A 199 -3.41 0.64 -15.94
N THR A 200 -2.39 1.21 -15.32
CA THR A 200 -2.00 0.96 -13.94
C THR A 200 -1.69 2.28 -13.23
N ILE A 201 -1.77 2.24 -11.90
CA ILE A 201 -1.03 3.14 -11.02
C ILE A 201 0.02 2.24 -10.39
N GLU A 202 1.29 2.56 -10.58
CA GLU A 202 2.41 1.80 -10.01
C GLU A 202 2.88 2.43 -8.70
N GLU A 203 2.89 3.76 -8.61
CA GLU A 203 3.51 4.47 -7.49
C GLU A 203 2.83 5.83 -7.23
N LEU A 204 2.92 6.31 -5.99
CA LEU A 204 2.38 7.59 -5.54
C LEU A 204 3.47 8.48 -4.93
N ALA A 205 3.39 9.78 -5.17
CA ALA A 205 4.12 10.77 -4.38
C ALA A 205 3.20 11.94 -4.04
N ALA A 206 3.43 12.61 -2.91
CA ALA A 206 2.70 13.82 -2.57
C ALA A 206 3.63 14.88 -2.00
N ASP A 207 3.29 16.14 -2.26
CA ASP A 207 3.92 17.31 -1.66
C ASP A 207 2.83 18.26 -1.12
N SER A 208 3.17 19.50 -0.79
CA SER A 208 2.19 20.49 -0.33
C SER A 208 1.25 21.00 -1.45
N ASN A 209 1.55 20.70 -2.71
CA ASN A 209 0.94 21.27 -3.91
C ASN A 209 0.15 20.26 -4.74
N GLY A 210 0.30 18.95 -4.51
CA GLY A 210 -0.40 17.93 -5.27
C GLY A 210 -0.07 16.50 -4.87
N LEU A 211 -0.96 15.61 -5.29
CA LEU A 211 -0.72 14.18 -5.38
C LEU A 211 -0.24 13.86 -6.79
N TYR A 212 0.77 13.02 -6.92
CA TYR A 212 1.34 12.60 -8.19
C TYR A 212 1.20 11.08 -8.31
N THR A 213 0.71 10.63 -9.46
CA THR A 213 0.57 9.20 -9.75
C THR A 213 1.38 8.87 -10.99
N VAL A 214 2.15 7.79 -10.96
CA VAL A 214 2.82 7.25 -12.14
C VAL A 214 2.29 5.86 -12.45
N GLY A 215 2.23 5.52 -13.73
CA GLY A 215 1.90 4.17 -14.16
C GLY A 215 1.80 4.06 -15.67
N TRP A 216 1.19 2.98 -16.14
CA TRP A 216 1.06 2.72 -17.57
C TRP A 216 -0.34 3.08 -18.06
N GLU A 217 -0.44 3.55 -19.30
CA GLU A 217 -1.70 3.64 -20.00
C GLU A 217 -1.64 2.92 -21.34
N TYR A 218 -2.74 2.28 -21.69
CA TYR A 218 -2.90 1.64 -22.97
C TYR A 218 -3.07 2.68 -24.06
N VAL A 219 -2.31 2.55 -25.15
CA VAL A 219 -2.30 3.51 -26.26
C VAL A 219 -2.70 2.92 -27.61
N GLY A 220 -3.03 1.62 -27.65
CA GLY A 220 -3.51 0.95 -28.86
C GLY A 220 -2.82 -0.38 -29.12
N GLY A 221 -3.26 -1.07 -30.16
CA GLY A 221 -2.79 -2.41 -30.54
C GLY A 221 -3.90 -3.45 -30.57
N ASN A 222 -3.58 -4.63 -31.07
CA ASN A 222 -4.43 -5.82 -31.03
C ASN A 222 -3.50 -7.03 -30.87
N PRO A 223 -3.94 -8.11 -30.19
CA PRO A 223 -3.13 -9.29 -29.99
C PRO A 223 -2.50 -9.79 -31.31
N PRO A 224 -1.21 -10.14 -31.30
CA PRO A 224 -0.35 -10.28 -30.12
C PRO A 224 0.36 -8.99 -29.67
N TYR A 225 0.18 -7.85 -30.36
CA TYR A 225 0.93 -6.61 -30.10
C TYR A 225 0.06 -5.53 -29.47
N ILE A 226 0.28 -5.31 -28.18
CA ILE A 226 -0.42 -4.34 -27.33
C ILE A 226 0.60 -3.32 -26.86
N TYR A 227 0.30 -2.03 -26.99
CA TYR A 227 1.22 -0.95 -26.67
C TYR A 227 0.78 -0.18 -25.42
N TYR A 228 1.75 0.07 -24.56
CA TYR A 228 1.61 0.88 -23.35
C TYR A 228 2.60 2.01 -23.40
N ARG A 229 2.23 3.16 -22.82
CA ARG A 229 3.18 4.22 -22.48
C ARG A 229 3.10 4.53 -21.01
N TRP A 230 4.22 4.93 -20.42
CA TRP A 230 4.22 5.46 -19.06
C TRP A 230 3.57 6.85 -19.06
N ARG A 231 2.93 7.20 -17.94
CA ARG A 231 2.35 8.51 -17.70
C ARG A 231 2.58 8.95 -16.26
N ILE A 232 2.61 10.26 -16.05
CA ILE A 232 2.60 10.89 -14.73
C ILE A 232 1.45 11.89 -14.72
N GLU A 233 0.65 11.87 -13.67
CA GLU A 233 -0.49 12.77 -13.49
C GLU A 233 -0.34 13.50 -12.16
N LYS A 234 -0.49 14.83 -12.18
CA LYS A 234 -0.64 15.64 -10.97
C LYS A 234 -2.13 15.82 -10.69
N ARG A 235 -2.51 15.65 -9.43
CA ARG A 235 -3.89 15.70 -8.93
C ARG A 235 -3.97 16.60 -7.71
N ASP A 236 -5.13 17.18 -7.47
CA ASP A 236 -5.42 17.92 -6.26
C ASP A 236 -5.50 16.99 -5.03
N LEU A 237 -4.86 17.39 -3.93
CA LEU A 237 -4.78 16.60 -2.69
C LEU A 237 -6.15 16.40 -2.02
N ASN A 238 -7.11 17.29 -2.26
CA ASN A 238 -8.39 17.27 -1.57
C ASN A 238 -9.47 16.56 -2.36
N THR A 239 -9.45 16.68 -3.68
CA THR A 239 -10.49 16.18 -4.59
C THR A 239 -10.03 15.01 -5.45
N GLY A 240 -8.72 14.84 -5.64
CA GLY A 240 -8.14 13.81 -6.52
C GLY A 240 -8.33 14.07 -8.02
N VAL A 241 -8.81 15.26 -8.40
CA VAL A 241 -9.00 15.70 -9.79
C VAL A 241 -7.73 16.38 -10.31
#